data_AF-A0A137P3Z6-F1
#
_entry.id   AF-A0A137P3Z6-F1
#
_cell.length_a   1.000
_cell.length_b   1.000
_cell.length_c   1.000
_cell.angle_alpha   90.00
_cell.angle_beta   90.00
_cell.angle_gamma   90.00
#
_symmetry.space_group_name_H-M   'P 1'
#
loop_
_entity.id
_entity.type
_entity.pdbx_description
1 polymer ?
#
loop_
_entity_poly.entity_id
_entity_poly.type
_entity_poly.pdbx_seq_one_letter_code
_entity_poly.pdbx_strand_id
1 'polypeptide(L)'
;MKLFNFISLLLSAIWNNSDSGRGSCVDDPTSDTCLNYRLDSKTITDSINDLCNQMPFMPGCSIRSICGTNTNTTQAKSYCNEFSILGDICATDMPNMSSCKSYASMCNTEGSKVKQCTENPPIKNLPGTFATRDLIKNICTEIDMPDCDRCSGSKASSCDVLDTYSRLCMSMPDMRQCNEWKSMCDAQGSNKDNFTFCQLPGSNLNAPVKMDMYFHVRFVDYILFQEWVPRTGGQYVGSLIAILAMGIFYGFLLTLRSQLESRWSSQNNSRFNEYSANQFRIDISRAVLQFIESALAYTLMLITMTFNVGLFFAVIGGITLGTLIFSRFRIQGYTKRACGC
;
A
#
# COMPACT_ATOMS: atom_id res chain seq x y z
N MET A 1 -66.90 35.93 5.47
CA MET A 1 -66.15 35.09 6.44
C MET A 1 -66.25 33.57 6.18
N LYS A 2 -67.23 33.05 5.43
CA LYS A 2 -67.35 31.59 5.15
C LYS A 2 -66.54 31.08 3.94
N LEU A 3 -66.12 31.95 3.01
CA LEU A 3 -65.35 31.55 1.81
C LEU A 3 -63.85 31.30 2.11
N PHE A 4 -63.27 32.03 3.06
CA PHE A 4 -61.86 31.91 3.44
C PHE A 4 -61.55 30.60 4.19
N ASN A 5 -62.49 30.10 5.00
CA ASN A 5 -62.34 28.80 5.67
C ASN A 5 -62.44 27.61 4.72
N PHE A 6 -63.18 27.73 3.61
CA PHE A 6 -63.31 26.66 2.62
C PHE A 6 -62.02 26.47 1.81
N ILE A 7 -61.31 27.56 1.52
CA ILE A 7 -60.01 27.53 0.82
C ILE A 7 -58.90 27.00 1.74
N SER A 8 -58.94 27.31 3.05
CA SER A 8 -58.00 26.74 4.04
C SER A 8 -58.20 25.24 4.25
N LEU A 9 -59.45 24.75 4.20
CA LEU A 9 -59.77 23.32 4.25
C LEU A 9 -59.40 22.56 2.97
N LEU A 10 -59.51 23.20 1.79
CA LEU A 10 -59.04 22.62 0.53
C LEU A 10 -57.50 22.62 0.42
N LEU A 11 -56.81 23.63 0.94
CA LEU A 11 -55.35 23.68 0.96
C LEU A 11 -54.75 22.68 1.97
N SER A 12 -55.40 22.45 3.11
CA SER A 12 -55.00 21.39 4.06
C SER A 12 -55.35 19.98 3.56
N ALA A 13 -56.35 19.82 2.69
CA ALA A 13 -56.64 18.55 2.02
C ALA A 13 -55.62 18.21 0.89
N ILE A 14 -55.04 19.23 0.25
CA ILE A 14 -53.98 19.03 -0.77
C ILE A 14 -52.62 18.75 -0.10
N TRP A 15 -52.37 19.26 1.11
CA TRP A 15 -51.15 19.00 1.88
C TRP A 15 -51.16 17.75 2.77
N ASN A 16 -52.29 17.03 2.87
CA ASN A 16 -52.40 15.81 3.66
C ASN A 16 -52.26 14.51 2.85
N ASN A 17 -51.91 14.60 1.55
CA ASN A 17 -51.80 13.42 0.68
C ASN A 17 -50.35 12.95 0.40
N SER A 18 -49.40 13.29 1.28
CA SER A 18 -48.01 12.81 1.21
C SER A 18 -47.64 11.78 2.28
N ASP A 19 -48.60 11.32 3.10
CA ASP A 19 -48.33 10.33 4.17
C ASP A 19 -48.97 8.95 3.96
N SER A 20 -49.70 8.73 2.86
CA SER A 20 -50.35 7.44 2.54
C SER A 20 -49.38 6.33 2.12
N GLY A 21 -48.08 6.62 1.95
CA GLY A 21 -47.10 5.71 1.36
C GLY A 21 -45.94 5.28 2.27
N ARG A 22 -45.79 5.86 3.48
CA ARG A 22 -44.62 5.57 4.34
C ARG A 22 -44.52 4.11 4.79
N GLY A 23 -45.65 3.40 4.93
CA GLY A 23 -45.68 1.96 5.25
C GLY A 23 -45.83 1.06 4.03
N SER A 24 -46.69 1.42 3.06
CA SER A 24 -47.06 0.51 1.96
C SER A 24 -45.90 0.08 1.08
N CYS A 25 -44.95 0.97 0.74
CA CYS A 25 -43.82 0.62 -0.14
C CYS A 25 -42.61 0.05 0.62
N VAL A 26 -42.57 0.24 1.94
CA VAL A 26 -41.57 -0.36 2.83
C VAL A 26 -41.96 -1.80 3.15
N ASP A 27 -43.26 -2.08 3.27
CA ASP A 27 -43.80 -3.41 3.54
C ASP A 27 -44.07 -4.21 2.25
N ASP A 28 -44.48 -3.56 1.15
CA ASP A 28 -44.66 -4.17 -0.18
C ASP A 28 -44.00 -3.32 -1.30
N PRO A 29 -42.73 -3.61 -1.64
CA PRO A 29 -41.99 -2.86 -2.66
C PRO A 29 -42.31 -3.27 -4.10
N THR A 30 -43.19 -4.26 -4.31
CA THR A 30 -43.44 -4.85 -5.64
C THR A 30 -44.51 -4.12 -6.45
N SER A 31 -45.29 -3.26 -5.81
CA SER A 31 -46.34 -2.46 -6.45
C SER A 31 -45.77 -1.37 -7.37
N ASP A 32 -46.40 -1.18 -8.53
CA ASP A 32 -46.06 -0.11 -9.50
C ASP A 32 -46.23 1.31 -8.92
N THR A 33 -46.99 1.47 -7.83
CA THR A 33 -47.13 2.75 -7.11
C THR A 33 -45.85 3.20 -6.42
N CYS A 34 -44.90 2.28 -6.19
CA CYS A 34 -43.66 2.55 -5.46
C CYS A 34 -42.51 3.06 -6.34
N LEU A 35 -42.74 3.21 -7.66
CA LEU A 35 -41.73 3.70 -8.61
C LEU A 35 -41.11 5.05 -8.21
N ASN A 36 -41.92 5.98 -7.69
CA ASN A 36 -41.46 7.31 -7.29
C ASN A 36 -41.33 7.47 -5.77
N TYR A 37 -41.46 6.38 -5.02
CA TYR A 37 -41.26 6.42 -3.57
C TYR A 37 -39.80 6.74 -3.27
N ARG A 38 -39.59 7.67 -2.34
CA ARG A 38 -38.28 8.01 -1.81
C ARG A 38 -38.33 7.96 -0.29
N LEU A 39 -37.40 7.23 0.29
CA LEU A 39 -37.17 7.22 1.72
C LEU A 39 -36.76 8.62 2.16
N ASP A 40 -37.38 9.08 3.24
CA ASP A 40 -37.17 10.41 3.81
C ASP A 40 -35.72 10.60 4.25
N SER A 41 -35.13 11.76 3.91
CA SER A 41 -33.72 12.04 4.18
C SER A 41 -33.40 12.02 5.67
N LYS A 42 -34.30 12.52 6.53
CA LYS A 42 -34.11 12.48 7.98
C LYS A 42 -34.09 11.04 8.50
N THR A 43 -34.99 10.19 8.00
CA THR A 43 -35.01 8.76 8.36
C THR A 43 -33.70 8.05 7.94
N ILE A 44 -33.14 8.40 6.78
CA ILE A 44 -31.84 7.89 6.32
C ILE A 44 -30.72 8.36 7.27
N THR A 45 -30.62 9.66 7.53
CA THR A 45 -29.57 10.22 8.39
C THR A 45 -29.64 9.66 9.82
N ASP A 46 -30.84 9.54 10.40
CA ASP A 46 -31.08 8.98 11.73
C ASP A 46 -30.68 7.49 11.77
N SER A 47 -31.03 6.71 10.74
CA SER A 47 -30.63 5.30 10.65
C SER A 47 -29.10 5.14 10.59
N ILE A 48 -28.41 5.97 9.79
CA ILE A 48 -26.95 5.90 9.70
C ILE A 48 -26.29 6.39 11.01
N ASN A 49 -26.85 7.40 11.68
CA ASN A 49 -26.37 7.85 12.99
C ASN A 49 -26.47 6.71 14.01
N ASP A 50 -27.62 6.04 14.09
CA ASP A 50 -27.84 4.92 15.00
C ASP A 50 -26.87 3.76 14.74
N LEU A 51 -26.64 3.43 13.46
CA LEU A 51 -25.72 2.37 13.05
C LEU A 51 -24.26 2.72 13.40
N CYS A 52 -23.80 3.92 13.04
CA CYS A 52 -22.42 4.34 13.28
C CYS A 52 -22.13 4.62 14.76
N ASN A 53 -23.14 4.98 15.57
CA ASN A 53 -22.99 5.11 17.02
C ASN A 53 -22.85 3.74 17.71
N GLN A 54 -23.53 2.71 17.19
CA GLN A 54 -23.42 1.34 17.70
C GLN A 54 -22.13 0.66 17.25
N MET A 55 -21.74 0.85 15.99
CA MET A 55 -20.53 0.27 15.39
C MET A 55 -19.80 1.29 14.53
N PRO A 56 -18.87 2.06 15.11
CA PRO A 56 -18.16 3.11 14.38
C PRO A 56 -17.12 2.59 13.37
N PHE A 57 -16.75 1.30 13.46
CA PHE A 57 -15.69 0.68 12.66
C PHE A 57 -16.17 0.13 11.31
N MET A 58 -17.43 0.32 10.94
CA MET A 58 -17.98 -0.20 9.68
C MET A 58 -17.45 0.58 8.46
N PRO A 59 -17.15 -0.09 7.32
CA PRO A 59 -16.72 0.55 6.09
C PRO A 59 -17.61 1.72 5.64
N GLY A 60 -18.94 1.58 5.72
CA GLY A 60 -19.88 2.65 5.37
C GLY A 60 -19.79 3.88 6.27
N CYS A 61 -19.50 3.69 7.57
CA CYS A 61 -19.30 4.80 8.52
C CYS A 61 -17.99 5.54 8.25
N SER A 62 -16.93 4.80 7.90
CA SER A 62 -15.65 5.38 7.46
C SER A 62 -15.83 6.25 6.22
N ILE A 63 -16.60 5.77 5.24
CA ILE A 63 -16.93 6.54 4.03
C ILE A 63 -17.75 7.79 4.36
N ARG A 64 -18.73 7.69 5.27
CA ARG A 64 -19.48 8.87 5.72
C ARG A 64 -18.59 9.94 6.35
N SER A 65 -17.58 9.52 7.14
CA SER A 65 -16.67 10.45 7.80
C SER A 65 -15.89 11.33 6.82
N ILE A 66 -15.48 10.78 5.67
CA ILE A 66 -14.75 11.53 4.63
C ILE A 66 -15.65 12.45 3.83
N CYS A 67 -16.96 12.18 3.79
CA CYS A 67 -17.95 12.98 3.08
C CYS A 67 -18.36 14.26 3.86
N GLY A 68 -18.14 14.30 5.18
CA GLY A 68 -18.55 15.43 6.03
C GLY A 68 -17.68 16.69 5.95
N THR A 69 -16.56 16.68 5.20
CA THR A 69 -15.52 17.73 5.31
C THR A 69 -15.40 18.70 4.13
N ASN A 70 -16.13 18.55 3.02
CA ASN A 70 -15.99 19.45 1.85
C ASN A 70 -17.29 19.66 1.08
N THR A 71 -18.07 20.69 1.43
CA THR A 71 -19.31 21.08 0.72
C THR A 71 -19.07 21.88 -0.56
N ASN A 72 -17.82 22.17 -0.96
CA ASN A 72 -17.52 23.17 -1.99
C ASN A 72 -16.70 22.63 -3.17
N THR A 73 -17.01 21.45 -3.68
CA THR A 73 -16.62 21.09 -5.06
C THR A 73 -17.83 20.49 -5.78
N THR A 74 -18.23 21.16 -6.86
CA THR A 74 -19.34 20.85 -7.78
C THR A 74 -19.12 19.59 -8.63
N GLN A 75 -18.45 18.59 -8.06
CA GLN A 75 -18.53 17.18 -8.44
C GLN A 75 -18.93 16.44 -7.17
N ALA A 76 -20.23 16.45 -6.85
CA ALA A 76 -20.78 15.67 -5.75
C ALA A 76 -20.37 14.21 -5.95
N LYS A 77 -19.40 13.76 -5.15
CA LYS A 77 -18.85 12.39 -5.17
C LYS A 77 -20.02 11.41 -5.15
N SER A 78 -20.17 10.59 -6.19
CA SER A 78 -21.30 9.64 -6.33
C SER A 78 -21.45 8.72 -5.12
N TYR A 79 -20.36 8.45 -4.39
CA TYR A 79 -20.30 7.60 -3.20
C TYR A 79 -20.65 8.34 -1.88
N CYS A 80 -20.84 9.66 -1.89
CA CYS A 80 -21.20 10.44 -0.71
C CYS A 80 -22.72 10.64 -0.54
N ASN A 81 -23.53 9.97 -1.35
CA ASN A 81 -24.98 9.98 -1.16
C ASN A 81 -25.34 9.19 0.10
N GLU A 82 -26.06 9.81 1.04
CA GLU A 82 -26.44 9.16 2.30
C GLU A 82 -27.23 7.86 2.07
N PHE A 83 -28.06 7.78 1.02
CA PHE A 83 -28.78 6.56 0.69
C PHE A 83 -27.85 5.43 0.18
N SER A 84 -26.81 5.78 -0.58
CA SER A 84 -25.80 4.84 -1.05
C SER A 84 -24.99 4.29 0.13
N ILE A 85 -24.61 5.15 1.08
CA ILE A 85 -23.94 4.78 2.34
C ILE A 85 -24.82 3.85 3.20
N LEU A 86 -26.12 4.14 3.29
CA LEU A 86 -27.05 3.24 3.98
C LEU A 86 -27.08 1.87 3.30
N GLY A 87 -27.04 1.84 1.97
CA GLY A 87 -26.89 0.60 1.21
C GLY A 87 -25.58 -0.14 1.47
N ASP A 88 -24.46 0.57 1.60
CA ASP A 88 -23.17 -0.03 1.94
C ASP A 88 -23.22 -0.78 3.27
N ILE A 89 -23.92 -0.23 4.26
CA ILE A 89 -24.07 -0.85 5.58
C ILE A 89 -25.12 -1.97 5.55
N CYS A 90 -26.28 -1.72 4.94
CA CYS A 90 -27.46 -2.59 5.06
C CYS A 90 -27.59 -3.66 3.97
N ALA A 91 -26.96 -3.48 2.80
CA ALA A 91 -26.92 -4.52 1.76
C ALA A 91 -25.68 -5.40 1.90
N THR A 92 -24.53 -4.78 2.17
CA THR A 92 -23.22 -5.45 2.03
C THR A 92 -22.65 -5.95 3.36
N ASP A 93 -22.88 -5.24 4.47
CA ASP A 93 -22.23 -5.54 5.75
C ASP A 93 -23.14 -6.25 6.76
N MET A 94 -24.25 -5.62 7.17
CA MET A 94 -25.16 -6.17 8.19
C MET A 94 -26.65 -5.95 7.86
N PRO A 95 -27.27 -6.86 7.07
CA PRO A 95 -28.66 -6.70 6.65
C PRO A 95 -29.71 -6.87 7.77
N ASN A 96 -29.34 -7.49 8.89
CA ASN A 96 -30.29 -7.87 9.95
C ASN A 96 -30.43 -6.83 11.08
N MET A 97 -29.79 -5.67 10.99
CA MET A 97 -29.92 -4.62 12.02
C MET A 97 -31.29 -3.96 11.97
N SER A 98 -31.80 -3.53 13.14
CA SER A 98 -33.13 -2.89 13.24
C SER A 98 -33.25 -1.65 12.36
N SER A 99 -32.20 -0.82 12.30
CA SER A 99 -32.14 0.40 11.49
C SER A 99 -31.98 0.13 9.99
N CYS A 100 -31.67 -1.12 9.60
CA CYS A 100 -31.56 -1.53 8.20
C CYS A 100 -32.86 -2.13 7.65
N LYS A 101 -33.87 -2.40 8.48
CA LYS A 101 -35.10 -3.09 8.06
C LYS A 101 -35.81 -2.39 6.90
N SER A 102 -35.95 -1.07 6.98
CA SER A 102 -36.62 -0.30 5.92
C SER A 102 -35.85 -0.36 4.60
N TYR A 103 -34.52 -0.30 4.65
CA TYR A 103 -33.69 -0.42 3.45
C TYR A 103 -33.76 -1.84 2.88
N ALA A 104 -33.59 -2.85 3.73
CA ALA A 104 -33.57 -4.26 3.34
C ALA A 104 -34.90 -4.69 2.72
N SER A 105 -36.03 -4.28 3.31
CA SER A 105 -37.35 -4.62 2.77
C SER A 105 -37.58 -4.00 1.39
N MET A 106 -37.10 -2.77 1.16
CA MET A 106 -37.25 -2.09 -0.12
C MET A 106 -36.25 -2.55 -1.20
N CYS A 107 -34.97 -2.69 -0.87
CA CYS A 107 -33.91 -2.83 -1.86
C CYS A 107 -33.31 -4.25 -1.95
N ASN A 108 -33.45 -5.09 -0.91
CA ASN A 108 -32.95 -6.49 -0.96
C ASN A 108 -34.00 -7.47 -1.49
N THR A 109 -35.25 -7.03 -1.66
CA THR A 109 -36.34 -7.85 -2.24
C THR A 109 -36.21 -7.93 -3.77
N GLU A 110 -36.13 -9.15 -4.30
CA GLU A 110 -36.10 -9.39 -5.75
C GLU A 110 -37.38 -8.85 -6.42
N GLY A 111 -37.22 -7.98 -7.41
CA GLY A 111 -38.34 -7.39 -8.15
C GLY A 111 -38.90 -6.07 -7.60
N SER A 112 -38.26 -5.48 -6.59
CA SER A 112 -38.59 -4.13 -6.11
C SER A 112 -38.63 -3.11 -7.24
N LYS A 113 -39.70 -2.31 -7.27
CA LYS A 113 -39.89 -1.24 -8.26
C LYS A 113 -39.41 0.12 -7.77
N VAL A 114 -38.87 0.21 -6.55
CA VAL A 114 -38.40 1.48 -5.97
C VAL A 114 -37.18 2.00 -6.74
N LYS A 115 -37.35 3.08 -7.53
CA LYS A 115 -36.26 3.64 -8.35
C LYS A 115 -35.06 4.12 -7.53
N GLN A 116 -35.27 4.54 -6.28
CA GLN A 116 -34.20 5.03 -5.41
C GLN A 116 -33.10 3.97 -5.18
N CYS A 117 -33.46 2.69 -5.10
CA CYS A 117 -32.51 1.57 -4.96
C CYS A 117 -31.58 1.43 -6.18
N THR A 118 -32.09 1.73 -7.38
CA THR A 118 -31.34 1.65 -8.65
C THR A 118 -30.61 2.94 -9.00
N GLU A 119 -31.11 4.10 -8.54
CA GLU A 119 -30.53 5.41 -8.83
C GLU A 119 -29.27 5.66 -8.00
N ASN A 120 -29.25 5.19 -6.74
CA ASN A 120 -28.13 5.35 -5.82
C ASN A 120 -27.73 3.99 -5.24
N PRO A 121 -27.10 3.10 -6.03
CA PRO A 121 -26.69 1.78 -5.56
C PRO A 121 -25.56 1.89 -4.51
N PRO A 122 -25.36 0.85 -3.70
CA PRO A 122 -24.18 0.74 -2.85
C PRO A 122 -22.89 0.70 -3.70
N ILE A 123 -21.77 1.04 -3.07
CA ILE A 123 -20.43 0.92 -3.62
C ILE A 123 -20.19 -0.53 -4.01
N LYS A 124 -19.89 -0.72 -5.29
CA LYS A 124 -19.59 -2.03 -5.86
C LYS A 124 -18.34 -2.62 -5.22
N ASN A 125 -18.42 -3.90 -4.84
CA ASN A 125 -17.34 -4.70 -4.26
C ASN A 125 -16.76 -4.12 -2.95
N LEU A 126 -17.53 -3.36 -2.19
CA LEU A 126 -17.11 -2.96 -0.84
C LEU A 126 -17.02 -4.21 0.06
N PRO A 127 -15.87 -4.52 0.67
CA PRO A 127 -15.78 -5.66 1.58
C PRO A 127 -16.53 -5.36 2.89
N GLY A 128 -17.23 -6.36 3.43
CA GLY A 128 -17.91 -6.25 4.72
C GLY A 128 -16.92 -6.14 5.89
N THR A 129 -17.40 -5.72 7.06
CA THR A 129 -16.58 -5.50 8.26
C THR A 129 -15.85 -6.78 8.69
N PHE A 130 -16.55 -7.91 8.73
CA PHE A 130 -15.97 -9.18 9.18
C PHE A 130 -14.93 -9.72 8.20
N ALA A 131 -15.25 -9.71 6.90
CA ALA A 131 -14.33 -10.11 5.84
C ALA A 131 -13.06 -9.24 5.87
N THR A 132 -13.23 -7.92 5.98
CA THR A 132 -12.11 -6.97 6.06
C THR A 132 -11.24 -7.22 7.30
N ARG A 133 -11.83 -7.49 8.48
CA ARG A 133 -11.04 -7.83 9.68
C ARG A 133 -10.22 -9.10 9.50
N ASP A 134 -10.79 -10.12 8.87
CA ASP A 134 -10.07 -11.38 8.66
C ASP A 134 -8.96 -11.21 7.62
N LEU A 135 -9.17 -10.39 6.58
CA LEU A 135 -8.11 -10.00 5.64
C LEU A 135 -6.98 -9.25 6.34
N ILE A 136 -7.29 -8.27 7.20
CA ILE A 136 -6.28 -7.55 8.00
C ILE A 136 -5.49 -8.52 8.86
N LYS A 137 -6.18 -9.41 9.61
CA LYS A 137 -5.50 -10.41 10.45
C LYS A 137 -4.58 -11.30 9.61
N ASN A 138 -5.06 -11.82 8.48
CA ASN A 138 -4.27 -12.68 7.60
C ASN A 138 -3.02 -11.95 7.08
N ILE A 139 -3.16 -10.70 6.62
CA ILE A 139 -2.03 -9.87 6.20
C ILE A 139 -1.02 -9.74 7.34
N CYS A 140 -1.50 -9.36 8.53
CA CYS A 140 -0.65 -9.09 9.69
C CYS A 140 -0.02 -10.33 10.33
N THR A 141 -0.60 -11.52 10.13
CA THR A 141 0.01 -12.78 10.55
C THR A 141 1.08 -13.27 9.58
N GLU A 142 0.92 -13.01 8.29
CA GLU A 142 1.89 -13.41 7.27
C GLU A 142 3.07 -12.43 7.19
N ILE A 143 2.78 -11.13 7.29
CA ILE A 143 3.74 -10.05 7.09
C ILE A 143 3.46 -8.97 8.14
N ASP A 144 4.40 -8.81 9.09
CA ASP A 144 4.31 -7.73 10.06
C ASP A 144 4.48 -6.37 9.35
N MET A 145 3.48 -5.49 9.49
CA MET A 145 3.45 -4.16 8.89
C MET A 145 3.11 -3.11 9.95
N PRO A 146 3.60 -1.87 9.83
CA PRO A 146 3.37 -0.83 10.83
C PRO A 146 1.89 -0.50 11.06
N ASP A 147 1.02 -0.67 10.07
CA ASP A 147 -0.42 -0.44 10.22
C ASP A 147 -1.16 -1.60 10.91
N CYS A 148 -0.52 -2.75 11.12
CA CYS A 148 -1.11 -3.89 11.84
C CYS A 148 -1.41 -3.58 13.31
N ASP A 149 -0.64 -2.68 13.92
CA ASP A 149 -0.84 -2.24 15.30
C ASP A 149 -2.14 -1.42 15.49
N ARG A 150 -2.73 -0.90 14.41
CA ARG A 150 -3.97 -0.11 14.46
C ARG A 150 -5.17 -0.97 14.86
N CYS A 151 -5.19 -2.23 14.42
CA CYS A 151 -6.27 -3.18 14.67
C CYS A 151 -5.88 -4.33 15.61
N SER A 152 -4.74 -4.24 16.32
CA SER A 152 -4.24 -5.29 17.20
C SER A 152 -4.57 -5.06 18.69
N GLY A 153 -4.68 -6.15 19.46
CA GLY A 153 -4.89 -6.14 20.91
C GLY A 153 -6.15 -5.39 21.34
N SER A 154 -6.00 -4.50 22.34
CA SER A 154 -7.11 -3.72 22.91
C SER A 154 -7.73 -2.70 21.96
N LYS A 155 -7.08 -2.40 20.81
CA LYS A 155 -7.58 -1.47 19.80
C LYS A 155 -8.44 -2.14 18.72
N ALA A 156 -8.51 -3.46 18.71
CA ALA A 156 -9.23 -4.23 17.70
C ALA A 156 -10.75 -3.93 17.66
N SER A 157 -11.34 -3.51 18.79
CA SER A 157 -12.77 -3.18 18.87
C SER A 157 -13.13 -1.80 18.33
N SER A 158 -12.19 -0.86 18.31
CA SER A 158 -12.40 0.52 17.85
C SER A 158 -11.64 0.85 16.56
N CYS A 159 -11.09 -0.17 15.89
CA CYS A 159 -10.28 0.02 14.71
C CYS A 159 -11.15 0.26 13.49
N ASP A 160 -10.90 1.34 12.76
CA ASP A 160 -11.47 1.53 11.42
C ASP A 160 -10.89 0.47 10.47
N VAL A 161 -11.73 -0.50 10.11
CA VAL A 161 -11.30 -1.66 9.31
C VAL A 161 -11.04 -1.26 7.86
N LEU A 162 -11.83 -0.33 7.29
CA LEU A 162 -11.67 0.06 5.90
C LEU A 162 -10.43 0.93 5.72
N ASP A 163 -10.19 1.90 6.61
CA ASP A 163 -8.98 2.73 6.58
C ASP A 163 -7.72 1.88 6.78
N THR A 164 -7.72 0.98 7.77
CA THR A 164 -6.54 0.15 8.06
C THR A 164 -6.26 -0.84 6.92
N TYR A 165 -7.29 -1.52 6.41
CA TYR A 165 -7.13 -2.42 5.26
C TYR A 165 -6.66 -1.68 4.00
N SER A 166 -7.23 -0.51 3.74
CA SER A 166 -6.80 0.34 2.62
C SER A 166 -5.34 0.75 2.75
N ARG A 167 -4.87 1.15 3.94
CA ARG A 167 -3.45 1.50 4.17
C ARG A 167 -2.51 0.32 3.96
N LEU A 168 -2.88 -0.86 4.44
CA LEU A 168 -2.12 -2.10 4.23
C LEU A 168 -2.01 -2.41 2.73
N CYS A 169 -3.13 -2.36 2.00
CA CYS A 169 -3.15 -2.65 0.57
C CYS A 169 -2.54 -1.56 -0.32
N MET A 170 -2.60 -0.29 0.08
CA MET A 170 -1.89 0.79 -0.59
C MET A 170 -0.37 0.65 -0.43
N SER A 171 0.09 0.11 0.70
CA SER A 171 1.51 -0.15 0.94
C SER A 171 2.04 -1.30 0.09
N MET A 172 1.23 -2.35 -0.15
CA MET A 172 1.55 -3.44 -1.07
C MET A 172 0.31 -3.91 -1.87
N PRO A 173 0.10 -3.38 -3.08
CA PRO A 173 -1.13 -3.65 -3.84
C PRO A 173 -1.17 -5.03 -4.51
N ASP A 174 -0.02 -5.70 -4.67
CA ASP A 174 0.08 -6.99 -5.39
C ASP A 174 -0.08 -8.22 -4.47
N MET A 175 -0.51 -8.03 -3.22
CA MET A 175 -0.81 -9.13 -2.31
C MET A 175 -2.14 -9.82 -2.66
N ARG A 176 -2.20 -11.15 -2.47
CA ARG A 176 -3.43 -11.93 -2.72
C ARG A 176 -4.59 -11.47 -1.84
N GLN A 177 -4.31 -11.02 -0.63
CA GLN A 177 -5.26 -10.51 0.35
C GLN A 177 -5.83 -9.14 -0.04
N CYS A 178 -5.22 -8.43 -1.00
CA CYS A 178 -5.64 -7.12 -1.47
C CYS A 178 -6.50 -7.16 -2.74
N ASN A 179 -6.89 -8.35 -3.20
CA ASN A 179 -7.74 -8.52 -4.38
C ASN A 179 -9.12 -7.89 -4.19
N GLU A 180 -9.73 -8.01 -3.01
CA GLU A 180 -11.03 -7.39 -2.70
C GLU A 180 -10.92 -5.86 -2.73
N TRP A 181 -9.92 -5.29 -2.04
CA TRP A 181 -9.62 -3.86 -2.12
C TRP A 181 -9.42 -3.38 -3.57
N LYS A 182 -8.65 -4.12 -4.38
CA LYS A 182 -8.42 -3.79 -5.79
C LYS A 182 -9.72 -3.82 -6.59
N SER A 183 -10.59 -4.81 -6.35
CA SER A 183 -11.88 -4.93 -7.02
C SER A 183 -12.85 -3.79 -6.66
N MET A 184 -12.81 -3.31 -5.41
CA MET A 184 -13.53 -2.11 -4.96
C MET A 184 -13.01 -0.87 -5.69
N CYS A 185 -11.69 -0.71 -5.75
CA CYS A 185 -11.05 0.43 -6.40
C CYS A 185 -11.26 0.48 -7.91
N ASP A 186 -11.18 -0.66 -8.59
CA ASP A 186 -11.38 -0.74 -10.04
C ASP A 186 -12.86 -0.52 -10.40
N ALA A 187 -13.79 -0.88 -9.51
CA ALA A 187 -15.20 -0.59 -9.70
C ALA A 187 -15.56 0.90 -9.63
N GLN A 188 -14.67 1.76 -9.10
CA GLN A 188 -14.86 3.21 -9.10
C GLN A 188 -14.57 3.89 -10.44
N GLY A 189 -13.94 3.19 -11.39
CA GLY A 189 -13.62 3.71 -12.72
C GLY A 189 -12.88 5.06 -12.65
N SER A 190 -13.42 6.08 -13.33
CA SER A 190 -12.83 7.43 -13.38
C SER A 190 -12.79 8.18 -12.04
N ASN A 191 -13.53 7.72 -11.02
CA ASN A 191 -13.53 8.33 -9.69
C ASN A 191 -12.45 7.75 -8.76
N LYS A 192 -11.67 6.77 -9.21
CA LYS A 192 -10.63 6.09 -8.43
C LYS A 192 -9.63 7.08 -7.81
N ASP A 193 -9.21 8.09 -8.57
CA ASP A 193 -8.25 9.12 -8.12
C ASP A 193 -8.81 10.02 -7.00
N ASN A 194 -10.13 10.16 -6.92
CA ASN A 194 -10.80 11.01 -5.94
C ASN A 194 -11.30 10.21 -4.72
N PHE A 195 -11.11 8.89 -4.70
CA PHE A 195 -11.52 8.03 -3.60
C PHE A 195 -10.32 7.76 -2.68
N THR A 196 -10.32 8.41 -1.51
CA THR A 196 -9.20 8.43 -0.55
C THR A 196 -8.74 7.04 -0.10
N PHE A 197 -9.61 6.03 -0.14
CA PHE A 197 -9.28 4.65 0.22
C PHE A 197 -8.55 3.87 -0.88
N CYS A 198 -8.57 4.37 -2.13
CA CYS A 198 -7.86 3.76 -3.26
C CYS A 198 -6.58 4.51 -3.65
N GLN A 199 -6.44 5.74 -3.15
CA GLN A 199 -5.35 6.64 -3.49
C GLN A 199 -4.94 7.43 -2.26
N LEU A 200 -3.70 7.25 -1.81
CA LEU A 200 -3.05 8.28 -0.99
C LEU A 200 -2.87 9.53 -1.86
N PRO A 201 -3.04 10.76 -1.33
CA PRO A 201 -2.69 11.97 -2.07
C PRO A 201 -1.22 11.87 -2.51
N GLY A 202 -1.00 11.69 -3.80
CA GLY A 202 0.33 11.39 -4.37
C GLY A 202 0.60 9.88 -4.50
N SER A 203 -0.23 9.19 -5.29
CA SER A 203 0.02 7.88 -5.89
C SER A 203 1.36 7.85 -6.63
N ASN A 204 2.44 7.76 -5.87
CA ASN A 204 3.72 7.30 -6.35
C ASN A 204 3.85 5.84 -5.92
N LEU A 205 4.39 5.02 -6.80
CA LEU A 205 4.99 3.71 -6.53
C LEU A 205 6.16 3.78 -5.51
N ASN A 206 6.24 4.85 -4.70
CA ASN A 206 7.31 5.24 -3.80
C ASN A 206 6.78 5.45 -2.37
N ALA A 207 5.72 4.72 -1.98
CA ALA A 207 5.33 4.69 -0.58
C ALA A 207 6.57 4.35 0.28
N PRO A 208 6.88 5.15 1.31
CA PRO A 208 8.13 5.00 2.05
C PRO A 208 8.15 3.63 2.73
N VAL A 209 9.03 2.76 2.26
CA VAL A 209 9.32 1.49 2.95
C VAL A 209 9.92 1.84 4.31
N LYS A 210 9.24 1.41 5.38
CA LYS A 210 9.73 1.58 6.75
C LYS A 210 10.97 0.70 6.91
N MET A 211 12.14 1.33 7.09
CA MET A 211 13.37 0.61 7.40
C MET A 211 13.40 0.24 8.89
N ASP A 212 13.59 -1.04 9.17
CA ASP A 212 13.76 -1.56 10.53
C ASP A 212 15.24 -1.53 10.93
N MET A 213 15.54 -0.99 12.10
CA MET A 213 16.91 -0.88 12.64
C MET A 213 17.36 -2.15 13.39
N TYR A 214 16.88 -3.31 12.95
CA TYR A 214 17.24 -4.63 13.48
C TYR A 214 17.19 -5.67 12.35
N PHE A 215 17.86 -6.81 12.55
CA PHE A 215 17.90 -7.87 11.54
C PHE A 215 16.51 -8.40 11.22
N HIS A 216 16.12 -8.31 9.95
CA HIS A 216 14.80 -8.70 9.48
C HIS A 216 14.87 -9.53 8.19
N VAL A 217 13.80 -10.30 7.97
CA VAL A 217 13.63 -11.17 6.81
C VAL A 217 12.44 -10.67 6.00
N ARG A 218 12.66 -9.55 5.30
CA ARG A 218 11.68 -8.97 4.36
C ARG A 218 12.23 -9.05 2.94
N PHE A 219 11.36 -9.08 1.93
CA PHE A 219 11.77 -9.12 0.53
C PHE A 219 11.68 -7.75 -0.18
N VAL A 220 11.22 -6.71 0.53
CA VAL A 220 10.91 -5.39 -0.03
C VAL A 220 11.62 -4.34 0.81
N ASP A 221 12.87 -4.03 0.44
CA ASP A 221 13.73 -3.03 1.08
C ASP A 221 14.43 -2.18 0.02
N TYR A 222 14.80 -0.94 0.37
CA TYR A 222 15.58 -0.07 -0.52
C TYR A 222 17.02 -0.56 -0.61
N ILE A 223 17.48 -0.89 -1.83
CA ILE A 223 18.84 -1.32 -2.09
C ILE A 223 19.60 -0.17 -2.74
N LEU A 224 20.30 0.63 -1.92
CA LEU A 224 21.16 1.75 -2.34
C LEU A 224 20.43 2.97 -2.95
N PHE A 225 19.47 2.75 -3.84
CA PHE A 225 18.70 3.78 -4.54
C PHE A 225 17.20 3.58 -4.33
N GLN A 226 16.43 4.67 -4.47
CA GLN A 226 14.96 4.62 -4.37
C GLN A 226 14.31 3.76 -5.45
N GLU A 227 14.96 3.62 -6.61
CA GLU A 227 14.46 2.85 -7.75
C GLU A 227 14.73 1.34 -7.62
N TRP A 228 15.75 0.97 -6.85
CA TRP A 228 16.13 -0.44 -6.69
C TRP A 228 15.44 -1.03 -5.47
N VAL A 229 14.16 -1.40 -5.66
CA VAL A 229 13.32 -2.04 -4.64
C VAL A 229 12.71 -3.31 -5.21
N PRO A 230 13.12 -4.50 -4.74
CA PRO A 230 12.44 -5.74 -5.12
C PRO A 230 11.02 -5.74 -4.56
N ARG A 231 10.01 -5.94 -5.42
CA ARG A 231 8.59 -6.07 -5.03
C ARG A 231 8.06 -7.49 -5.18
N THR A 232 8.80 -8.33 -5.89
CA THR A 232 8.47 -9.74 -6.10
C THR A 232 9.59 -10.65 -5.62
N GLY A 233 9.27 -11.89 -5.26
CA GLY A 233 10.27 -12.87 -4.85
C GLY A 233 11.36 -13.10 -5.91
N GLY A 234 10.99 -13.08 -7.20
CA GLY A 234 11.94 -13.20 -8.30
C GLY A 234 12.91 -12.00 -8.39
N GLN A 235 12.41 -10.78 -8.23
CA GLN A 235 13.25 -9.59 -8.18
C GLN A 235 14.20 -9.60 -6.98
N TYR A 236 13.74 -10.09 -5.83
CA TYR A 236 14.59 -10.24 -4.64
C TYR A 236 15.74 -11.22 -4.89
N VAL A 237 15.46 -12.40 -5.46
CA VAL A 237 16.51 -13.37 -5.84
C VAL A 237 17.49 -12.76 -6.85
N GLY A 238 17.00 -11.98 -7.82
CA GLY A 238 17.84 -11.23 -8.75
C GLY A 238 18.79 -10.26 -8.05
N SER A 239 18.29 -9.51 -7.05
CA SER A 239 19.11 -8.60 -6.24
C SER A 239 20.17 -9.33 -5.43
N LEU A 240 19.86 -10.51 -4.85
CA LEU A 240 20.84 -11.33 -4.13
C LEU A 240 22.01 -11.74 -5.04
N ILE A 241 21.70 -12.20 -6.27
CA ILE A 241 22.71 -12.59 -7.25
C ILE A 241 23.57 -11.38 -7.64
N ALA A 242 22.95 -10.23 -7.88
CA ALA A 242 23.67 -8.99 -8.22
C ALA A 242 24.64 -8.56 -7.10
N ILE A 243 24.19 -8.60 -5.84
CA ILE A 243 25.02 -8.24 -4.67
C ILE A 243 26.16 -9.24 -4.47
N LEU A 244 25.88 -10.54 -4.62
CA LEU A 244 26.90 -11.58 -4.58
C LEU A 244 27.96 -11.33 -5.67
N ALA A 245 27.54 -11.02 -6.89
CA ALA A 245 28.45 -10.68 -7.99
C ALA A 245 29.27 -9.41 -7.70
N MET A 246 28.68 -8.37 -7.11
CA MET A 246 29.40 -7.17 -6.67
C MET A 246 30.46 -7.51 -5.60
N GLY A 247 30.17 -8.40 -4.65
CA GLY A 247 31.13 -8.88 -3.67
C GLY A 247 32.31 -9.64 -4.29
N ILE A 248 32.05 -10.51 -5.28
CA ILE A 248 33.11 -11.21 -6.03
C ILE A 248 33.98 -10.20 -6.79
N PHE A 249 33.34 -9.21 -7.44
CA PHE A 249 34.04 -8.16 -8.19
C PHE A 249 34.93 -7.30 -7.30
N TYR A 250 34.49 -6.98 -6.08
CA TYR A 250 35.32 -6.32 -5.09
C TYR A 250 36.58 -7.16 -4.75
N GLY A 251 36.42 -8.47 -4.53
CA GLY A 251 37.54 -9.40 -4.30
C GLY A 251 38.52 -9.51 -5.49
N PHE A 252 38.02 -9.38 -6.71
CA PHE A 252 38.82 -9.30 -7.93
C PHE A 252 39.70 -8.03 -7.95
N LEU A 253 39.11 -6.85 -7.69
CA LEU A 253 39.84 -5.58 -7.69
C LEU A 253 40.95 -5.53 -6.63
N LEU A 254 40.68 -6.05 -5.42
CA LEU A 254 41.70 -6.22 -4.38
C LEU A 254 42.90 -7.03 -4.87
N THR A 255 42.64 -8.10 -5.62
CA THR A 255 43.69 -8.96 -6.17
C THR A 255 44.43 -8.28 -7.31
N LEU A 256 43.72 -7.58 -8.19
CA LEU A 256 44.30 -6.81 -9.28
C LEU A 256 45.25 -5.73 -8.75
N ARG A 257 44.84 -4.99 -7.72
CA ARG A 257 45.68 -3.99 -7.06
C ARG A 257 46.95 -4.63 -6.49
N SER A 258 46.82 -5.74 -5.77
CA SER A 258 47.98 -6.46 -5.20
C SER A 258 48.98 -6.89 -6.28
N GLN A 259 48.49 -7.38 -7.43
CA GLN A 259 49.32 -7.77 -8.57
C GLN A 259 50.03 -6.58 -9.22
N LEU A 260 49.31 -5.47 -9.46
CA LEU A 260 49.88 -4.27 -10.05
C LEU A 260 50.92 -3.62 -9.14
N GLU A 261 50.65 -3.57 -7.83
CA GLU A 261 51.58 -3.06 -6.83
C GLU A 261 52.87 -3.91 -6.79
N SER A 262 52.76 -5.24 -6.90
CA SER A 262 53.92 -6.12 -7.02
C SER A 262 54.73 -5.86 -8.28
N ARG A 263 54.08 -5.58 -9.42
CA ARG A 263 54.75 -5.27 -10.69
C ARG A 263 55.47 -3.93 -10.63
N TRP A 264 54.80 -2.90 -10.14
CA TRP A 264 55.38 -1.56 -10.00
C TRP A 264 56.54 -1.53 -8.99
N SER A 265 56.42 -2.28 -7.88
CA SER A 265 57.50 -2.44 -6.90
C SER A 265 58.78 -3.07 -7.49
N SER A 266 58.65 -4.01 -8.43
CA SER A 266 59.81 -4.62 -9.10
C SER A 266 60.50 -3.66 -10.06
N GLN A 267 59.76 -2.70 -10.63
CA GLN A 267 60.29 -1.74 -11.61
C GLN A 267 61.04 -0.59 -10.93
N ASN A 268 60.67 -0.26 -9.69
CA ASN A 268 61.20 0.89 -8.95
C ASN A 268 62.63 0.70 -8.41
N ASN A 269 63.21 -0.51 -8.48
CA ASN A 269 64.56 -0.78 -7.94
C ASN A 269 65.70 -0.52 -8.95
N SER A 270 65.40 -0.12 -10.20
CA SER A 270 66.40 -0.22 -11.29
C SER A 270 67.02 1.09 -11.80
N ARG A 271 66.57 2.31 -11.45
CA ARG A 271 67.23 3.56 -11.90
C ARG A 271 66.93 4.76 -10.98
N PHE A 272 67.98 5.28 -10.33
CA PHE A 272 67.92 6.44 -9.43
C PHE A 272 67.93 7.82 -10.11
N ASN A 273 67.80 7.95 -11.44
CA ASN A 273 68.11 9.24 -12.11
C ASN A 273 67.18 9.72 -13.23
N GLU A 274 65.93 9.26 -13.33
CA GLU A 274 64.99 9.86 -14.30
C GLU A 274 63.56 9.93 -13.76
N TYR A 275 63.26 11.02 -13.06
CA TYR A 275 61.91 11.37 -12.58
C TYR A 275 61.09 11.92 -13.77
N SER A 276 60.69 11.06 -14.71
CA SER A 276 60.12 11.50 -15.98
C SER A 276 58.89 10.69 -16.37
N ALA A 277 57.71 11.31 -16.25
CA ALA A 277 56.37 10.93 -16.73
C ALA A 277 55.78 9.55 -16.34
N ASN A 278 56.57 8.47 -16.30
CA ASN A 278 56.12 7.10 -16.04
C ASN A 278 55.70 6.87 -14.58
N GLN A 279 56.37 7.50 -13.61
CA GLN A 279 55.98 7.45 -12.20
C GLN A 279 54.62 8.11 -11.97
N PHE A 280 54.39 9.29 -12.56
CA PHE A 280 53.10 9.97 -12.46
C PHE A 280 51.95 9.14 -13.05
N ARG A 281 52.18 8.43 -14.16
CA ARG A 281 51.19 7.49 -14.73
C ARG A 281 50.89 6.32 -13.78
N ILE A 282 51.92 5.77 -13.12
CA ILE A 282 51.78 4.69 -12.13
C ILE A 282 50.97 5.21 -10.92
N ASP A 283 51.34 6.36 -10.39
CA ASP A 283 50.67 6.97 -9.22
C ASP A 283 49.20 7.31 -9.53
N ILE A 284 48.89 7.84 -10.72
CA ILE A 284 47.50 8.02 -11.17
C ILE A 284 46.77 6.69 -11.21
N SER A 285 47.35 5.66 -11.82
CA SER A 285 46.68 4.36 -11.93
C SER A 285 46.44 3.70 -10.57
N ARG A 286 47.35 3.88 -9.61
CA ARG A 286 47.17 3.47 -8.22
C ARG A 286 46.02 4.24 -7.56
N ALA A 287 45.97 5.56 -7.75
CA ALA A 287 44.90 6.40 -7.20
C ALA A 287 43.52 6.04 -7.75
N VAL A 288 43.41 5.77 -9.05
CA VAL A 288 42.13 5.37 -9.68
C VAL A 288 41.64 4.02 -9.15
N LEU A 289 42.54 3.03 -9.02
CA LEU A 289 42.17 1.73 -8.46
C LEU A 289 41.72 1.85 -7.00
N GLN A 290 42.43 2.65 -6.20
CA GLN A 290 42.05 2.93 -4.81
C GLN A 290 40.68 3.62 -4.72
N PHE A 291 40.38 4.55 -5.62
CA PHE A 291 39.08 5.22 -5.67
C PHE A 291 37.95 4.22 -5.93
N ILE A 292 38.07 3.39 -6.98
CA ILE A 292 37.06 2.38 -7.34
C ILE A 292 36.89 1.35 -6.21
N GLU A 293 37.99 0.88 -5.62
CA GLU A 293 37.97 -0.05 -4.49
C GLU A 293 37.19 0.53 -3.30
N SER A 294 37.48 1.78 -2.93
CA SER A 294 36.80 2.44 -1.81
C SER A 294 35.31 2.67 -2.09
N ALA A 295 34.95 3.07 -3.32
CA ALA A 295 33.55 3.29 -3.71
C ALA A 295 32.72 1.99 -3.63
N LEU A 296 33.29 0.86 -4.03
CA LEU A 296 32.62 -0.44 -3.91
C LEU A 296 32.55 -0.92 -2.46
N ALA A 297 33.60 -0.71 -1.66
CA ALA A 297 33.60 -1.06 -0.24
C ALA A 297 32.49 -0.32 0.51
N TYR A 298 32.35 1.00 0.30
CA TYR A 298 31.28 1.78 0.92
C TYR A 298 29.90 1.41 0.38
N THR A 299 29.78 1.10 -0.91
CA THR A 299 28.51 0.60 -1.49
C THR A 299 28.06 -0.71 -0.82
N LEU A 300 28.97 -1.68 -0.68
CA LEU A 300 28.67 -2.95 0.01
C LEU A 300 28.35 -2.73 1.50
N MET A 301 29.04 -1.79 2.15
CA MET A 301 28.74 -1.40 3.53
C MET A 301 27.33 -0.82 3.66
N LEU A 302 26.92 0.10 2.77
CA LEU A 302 25.57 0.66 2.76
C LEU A 302 24.51 -0.43 2.59
N ILE A 303 24.77 -1.44 1.76
CA ILE A 303 23.87 -2.59 1.62
C ILE A 303 23.75 -3.37 2.93
N THR A 304 24.85 -3.63 3.65
CA THR A 304 24.78 -4.33 4.95
C THR A 304 24.08 -3.52 6.05
N MET A 305 24.11 -2.19 5.95
CA MET A 305 23.40 -1.29 6.87
C MET A 305 21.88 -1.31 6.69
N THR A 306 21.36 -2.02 5.68
CA THR A 306 19.91 -2.25 5.53
C THR A 306 19.35 -3.26 6.53
N PHE A 307 20.19 -3.96 7.29
CA PHE A 307 19.79 -5.01 8.25
C PHE A 307 18.95 -6.17 7.66
N ASN A 308 18.88 -6.30 6.33
CA ASN A 308 18.25 -7.46 5.70
C ASN A 308 19.17 -8.68 5.77
N VAL A 309 18.68 -9.77 6.36
CA VAL A 309 19.48 -10.99 6.59
C VAL A 309 19.98 -11.60 5.28
N GLY A 310 19.15 -11.64 4.23
CA GLY A 310 19.55 -12.22 2.94
C GLY A 310 20.59 -11.37 2.22
N LEU A 311 20.44 -10.04 2.21
CA LEU A 311 21.42 -9.14 1.60
C LEU A 311 22.75 -9.20 2.34
N PHE A 312 22.72 -9.26 3.68
CA PHE A 312 23.92 -9.41 4.51
C PHE A 312 24.70 -10.68 4.16
N PHE A 313 24.03 -11.83 4.09
CA PHE A 313 24.69 -13.08 3.70
C PHE A 313 25.15 -13.08 2.24
N ALA A 314 24.44 -12.40 1.33
CA ALA A 314 24.90 -12.24 -0.05
C ALA A 314 26.21 -11.43 -0.13
N VAL A 315 26.34 -10.35 0.64
CA VAL A 315 27.59 -9.56 0.72
C VAL A 315 28.74 -10.40 1.27
N ILE A 316 28.56 -11.02 2.44
CA ILE A 316 29.61 -11.85 3.07
C ILE A 316 29.98 -13.04 2.17
N GLY A 317 28.98 -13.71 1.62
CA GLY A 317 29.16 -14.83 0.69
C GLY A 317 29.93 -14.41 -0.55
N GLY A 318 29.59 -13.26 -1.15
CA GLY A 318 30.28 -12.71 -2.32
C GLY A 318 31.75 -12.35 -2.04
N ILE A 319 32.04 -11.67 -0.92
CA ILE A 319 33.42 -11.32 -0.54
C ILE A 319 34.24 -12.59 -0.26
N THR A 320 33.65 -13.54 0.48
CA THR A 320 34.32 -14.82 0.80
C THR A 320 34.59 -15.62 -0.47
N LEU A 321 33.61 -15.75 -1.35
CA LEU A 321 33.78 -16.46 -2.62
C LEU A 321 34.80 -15.77 -3.53
N GLY A 322 34.78 -14.43 -3.61
CA GLY A 322 35.77 -13.66 -4.35
C GLY A 322 37.19 -13.88 -3.83
N THR A 323 37.39 -13.85 -2.50
CA THR A 323 38.70 -14.16 -1.91
C THR A 323 39.13 -15.59 -2.19
N LEU A 324 38.24 -16.58 -2.11
CA LEU A 324 38.56 -17.98 -2.43
C LEU A 324 39.00 -18.16 -3.89
N ILE A 325 38.26 -17.59 -4.84
CA ILE A 325 38.56 -17.68 -6.28
C ILE A 325 39.92 -17.03 -6.59
N PHE A 326 40.19 -15.86 -6.02
CA PHE A 326 41.36 -15.05 -6.37
C PHE A 326 42.56 -15.18 -5.41
N SER A 327 42.43 -15.92 -4.31
CA SER A 327 43.47 -16.10 -3.28
C SER A 327 44.79 -16.63 -3.86
N ARG A 328 44.70 -17.60 -4.79
CA ARG A 328 45.88 -18.21 -5.43
C ARG A 328 46.77 -17.20 -6.16
N PHE A 329 46.17 -16.15 -6.72
CA PHE A 329 46.92 -15.11 -7.43
C PHE A 329 47.64 -14.17 -6.46
N ARG A 330 47.18 -14.00 -5.22
CA ARG A 330 47.86 -13.16 -4.22
C ARG A 330 49.17 -13.79 -3.71
N ILE A 331 49.23 -15.12 -3.63
CA ILE A 331 50.40 -15.87 -3.12
C ILE A 331 51.60 -15.80 -4.09
N GLN A 332 51.34 -15.71 -5.41
CA GLN A 332 52.42 -15.62 -6.41
C GLN A 332 53.25 -14.34 -6.31
N GLY A 333 52.69 -13.23 -5.81
CA GLY A 333 53.43 -11.99 -5.57
C GLY A 333 54.45 -12.11 -4.42
N TYR A 334 54.11 -12.88 -3.38
CA TYR A 334 54.99 -13.12 -2.23
C TYR A 334 56.13 -14.09 -2.57
N THR A 335 55.82 -15.17 -3.28
CA THR A 335 56.81 -16.20 -3.65
C THR A 335 57.85 -15.66 -4.63
N LYS A 336 57.46 -14.75 -5.55
CA LYS A 336 58.43 -14.05 -6.42
C LYS A 336 59.39 -13.12 -5.67
N ARG A 337 58.99 -12.57 -4.52
CA ARG A 337 59.89 -11.79 -3.65
C ARG A 337 60.82 -12.68 -2.82
N ALA A 338 60.37 -13.87 -2.43
CA ALA A 338 61.16 -14.81 -1.61
C ALA A 338 62.23 -15.59 -2.38
N CYS A 339 62.05 -15.81 -3.70
CA CYS A 339 63.04 -16.50 -4.56
C CYS A 339 63.84 -15.55 -5.47
N GLY A 340 63.75 -14.24 -5.28
CA GLY A 340 64.55 -13.26 -6.01
C GLY A 340 65.85 -12.91 -5.27
N CYS A 341 66.78 -13.86 -5.23
CA CYS A 341 68.21 -13.61 -4.98
C CYS A 341 68.99 -13.95 -6.25
#